data_AF-A0A7J7HW76-F1
#
_entry.id   AF-A0A7J7HW76-F1
#
_cell.length_a   1.000
_cell.length_b   1.000
_cell.length_c   1.000
_cell.angle_alpha   90.00
_cell.angle_beta   90.00
_cell.angle_gamma   90.00
#
_symmetry.space_group_name_H-M   'P 1'
#
loop_
_entity.id
_entity.type
_entity.pdbx_description
1 polymer ?
#
loop_
_entity_poly.entity_id
_entity_poly.type
_entity_poly.pdbx_seq_one_letter_code
_entity_poly.pdbx_strand_id
1 'polypeptide(L)'
;MSPSVVRKVGHALDMPLHWRLTRVEARWFIETYEQEQNMSPILLEFAKLDYNMVQSVHQKEVGNLARYKHGLEHTNFIMGTYDI
;
A
#
# COMPACT_ATOMS: atom_id res chain seq x y z
N MET A 1 23.74 -11.99 -15.69
CA MET A 1 23.03 -10.85 -15.04
C MET A 1 22.91 -11.13 -13.55
N SER A 2 22.94 -10.11 -12.68
CA SER A 2 22.74 -10.32 -11.25
C SER A 2 21.26 -10.64 -10.94
N PRO A 3 20.94 -11.41 -9.88
CA PRO A 3 19.56 -11.72 -9.52
C PRO A 3 18.68 -10.48 -9.30
N SER A 4 19.26 -9.39 -8.77
CA SER A 4 18.57 -8.10 -8.59
C SER A 4 18.14 -7.49 -9.93
N VAL A 5 19.01 -7.52 -10.94
CA VAL A 5 18.69 -7.00 -12.28
C VAL A 5 17.61 -7.83 -12.95
N VAL A 6 17.66 -9.17 -12.83
CA VAL A 6 16.62 -10.06 -13.39
C VAL A 6 15.25 -9.75 -12.78
N ARG A 7 15.19 -9.56 -11.45
CA ARG A 7 13.93 -9.20 -10.77
C ARG A 7 13.37 -7.86 -11.24
N LYS A 8 14.21 -6.83 -11.34
CA LYS A 8 13.79 -5.48 -11.81
C LYS A 8 13.29 -5.51 -13.25
N VAL A 9 13.96 -6.27 -14.12
CA VAL A 9 13.55 -6.45 -15.52
C VAL A 9 12.23 -7.19 -15.60
N GLY A 10 12.06 -8.30 -14.88
CA GLY A 10 10.79 -9.03 -14.84
C GLY A 10 9.64 -8.13 -14.38
N HIS A 11 9.85 -7.39 -13.30
CA HIS A 11 8.87 -6.43 -12.81
C HIS A 11 8.55 -5.34 -13.86
N ALA A 12 9.54 -4.76 -14.54
CA ALA A 12 9.28 -3.77 -15.59
C ALA A 12 8.53 -4.34 -16.81
N LEU A 13 8.69 -5.64 -17.10
CA LEU A 13 7.99 -6.33 -18.17
C LEU A 13 6.52 -6.64 -17.83
N ASP A 14 6.21 -6.93 -16.57
CA ASP A 14 4.83 -7.13 -16.12
C ASP A 14 3.99 -5.84 -16.25
N MET A 15 4.59 -4.71 -15.88
CA MET A 15 4.01 -3.38 -16.09
C MET A 15 5.11 -2.32 -16.14
N PRO A 16 5.15 -1.48 -17.20
CA PRO A 16 6.12 -0.41 -17.31
C PRO A 16 6.06 0.57 -16.12
N LEU A 17 7.22 1.09 -15.70
CA LEU A 17 7.33 1.99 -14.55
C LEU A 17 6.43 3.22 -14.64
N HIS A 18 6.21 3.76 -15.85
CA HIS A 18 5.39 4.96 -16.06
C HIS A 18 3.88 4.71 -15.97
N TRP A 19 3.43 3.45 -15.90
CA TRP A 19 2.02 3.08 -15.69
C TRP A 19 1.73 2.70 -14.24
N ARG A 20 2.78 2.58 -13.41
CA ARG A 20 2.64 2.15 -12.02
C ARG A 20 2.26 3.32 -11.13
N LEU A 21 1.33 3.07 -10.21
CA LEU A 21 0.98 4.02 -9.17
C LEU A 21 2.06 3.99 -8.09
N THR A 22 2.84 5.07 -7.97
CA THR A 22 3.97 5.18 -7.04
C THR A 22 3.62 4.79 -5.60
N ARG A 23 2.42 5.15 -5.13
CA ARG A 23 1.96 4.83 -3.76
C ARG A 23 1.66 3.34 -3.55
N VAL A 24 1.16 2.65 -4.58
CA VAL A 24 0.88 1.21 -4.53
C VAL A 24 2.18 0.41 -4.55
N GLU A 25 3.15 0.85 -5.36
CA GLU A 25 4.45 0.18 -5.51
C GLU A 25 5.48 0.57 -4.45
N ALA A 26 5.19 1.55 -3.60
CA ALA A 26 6.16 2.10 -2.65
C ALA A 26 6.84 1.01 -1.81
N ARG A 27 6.08 0.01 -1.35
CA ARG A 27 6.61 -1.13 -0.61
C ARG A 27 7.61 -1.96 -1.43
N TRP A 28 7.27 -2.28 -2.68
CA TRP A 28 8.15 -3.06 -3.57
C TRP A 28 9.47 -2.33 -3.84
N PHE A 29 9.41 -1.01 -4.05
CA PHE A 29 10.61 -0.19 -4.24
C PHE A 29 11.46 -0.09 -2.98
N ILE A 30 10.86 0.07 -1.80
CA ILE A 30 11.57 0.09 -0.51
C ILE A 30 12.32 -1.24 -0.29
N GLU A 31 11.62 -2.37 -0.44
CA GLU A 31 12.20 -3.71 -0.29
C GLU A 31 13.29 -3.98 -1.33
N THR A 32 13.13 -3.45 -2.54
CA THR A 32 14.14 -3.58 -3.60
C THR A 32 15.38 -2.74 -3.33
N TYR A 33 15.20 -1.49 -2.88
CA TYR A 33 16.30 -0.57 -2.57
C TYR A 33 17.10 -1.03 -1.35
N GLU A 34 16.45 -1.62 -0.34
CA GLU A 34 17.09 -2.20 0.84
C GLU A 34 18.14 -3.28 0.51
N GLN A 35 17.99 -3.94 -0.65
CA GLN A 35 18.90 -5.00 -1.11
C GLN A 35 20.04 -4.51 -2.01
N GLU A 36 20.12 -3.20 -2.29
CA GLU A 36 21.17 -2.63 -3.13
C GLU A 36 22.48 -2.44 -2.37
N GLN A 37 23.62 -2.74 -3.02
CA GLN A 37 24.95 -2.60 -2.40
C GLN A 37 25.28 -1.14 -2.01
N ASN A 38 24.77 -0.17 -2.76
CA ASN A 38 24.99 1.25 -2.59
C ASN A 38 23.81 1.96 -1.90
N MET A 39 22.98 1.20 -1.17
CA MET A 39 21.85 1.74 -0.41
C MET A 39 22.33 2.72 0.65
N SER A 40 21.72 3.91 0.68
CA SER A 40 21.88 4.91 1.75
C SER A 40 20.91 4.61 2.90
N PRO A 41 21.40 4.35 4.13
CA PRO A 41 20.54 4.06 5.28
C PRO A 41 19.57 5.18 5.61
N ILE A 42 20.00 6.44 5.47
CA ILE A 42 19.17 7.61 5.73
C ILE A 42 18.01 7.68 4.73
N LEU A 43 18.26 7.38 3.45
CA LEU A 43 17.21 7.37 2.44
C LEU A 43 16.21 6.23 2.66
N LEU A 44 16.71 5.04 3.07
CA LEU A 44 15.87 3.90 3.37
C LEU A 44 14.96 4.17 4.58
N GLU A 45 15.50 4.75 5.66
CA GLU A 45 14.74 5.12 6.84
C GLU A 45 13.68 6.17 6.49
N PHE A 46 14.05 7.20 5.75
CA PHE A 46 13.11 8.22 5.27
C PHE A 46 11.96 7.60 4.46
N ALA A 47 12.26 6.72 3.51
CA ALA A 47 11.23 6.07 2.69
C ALA A 47 10.28 5.19 3.53
N LYS A 48 10.81 4.46 4.53
CA LYS A 48 10.00 3.67 5.47
C LYS A 48 9.09 4.57 6.33
N LEU A 49 9.60 5.71 6.81
CA LEU A 49 8.82 6.67 7.57
C LEU A 49 7.69 7.30 6.73
N ASP A 50 7.98 7.77 5.52
CA ASP A 50 6.96 8.31 4.60
C ASP A 50 5.86 7.29 4.30
N TYR A 51 6.25 6.04 4.01
CA TYR A 51 5.32 4.95 3.78
C TYR A 51 4.40 4.72 5.00
N ASN A 52 4.97 4.64 6.20
CA ASN A 52 4.21 4.40 7.43
C ASN A 52 3.26 5.55 7.76
N MET A 53 3.65 6.80 7.51
CA MET A 53 2.79 7.96 7.71
C MET A 53 1.55 7.87 6.81
N VAL A 54 1.73 7.62 5.51
CA VAL A 54 0.61 7.48 4.56
C VAL A 54 -0.25 6.26 4.91
N GLN A 55 0.38 5.14 5.26
CA GLN A 55 -0.34 3.94 5.68
C GLN A 55 -1.23 4.19 6.91
N SER A 56 -0.75 4.98 7.89
CA SER A 56 -1.54 5.31 9.09
C SER A 56 -2.82 6.08 8.75
N VAL A 57 -2.75 6.99 7.77
CA VAL A 57 -3.91 7.76 7.30
C VAL A 57 -4.93 6.83 6.65
N HIS A 58 -4.49 5.96 5.74
CA HIS A 58 -5.37 4.99 5.09
C HIS A 58 -6.01 4.01 6.08
N GLN A 59 -5.26 3.54 7.08
CA GLN A 59 -5.82 2.69 8.13
C GLN A 59 -6.93 3.39 8.92
N LYS A 60 -6.75 4.69 9.22
CA LYS A 60 -7.79 5.50 9.86
C LYS A 60 -9.03 5.63 8.97
N GLU A 61 -8.85 5.91 7.67
CA GLU A 61 -9.95 6.00 6.70
C GLU A 61 -10.72 4.69 6.60
N VAL A 62 -10.03 3.57 6.41
CA VAL A 62 -10.63 2.23 6.38
C VAL A 62 -11.35 1.92 7.69
N GLY A 63 -10.76 2.27 8.83
CA GLY A 63 -11.39 2.12 10.14
C GLY A 63 -12.68 2.93 10.28
N ASN A 64 -12.72 4.15 9.74
CA ASN A 64 -13.94 4.97 9.73
C ASN A 64 -15.03 4.34 8.86
N LEU A 65 -14.67 3.86 7.66
CA LEU A 65 -15.60 3.20 6.74
C LEU A 65 -16.16 1.92 7.34
N ALA A 66 -15.33 1.12 8.01
CA ALA A 66 -15.76 -0.09 8.70
C ALA A 66 -16.77 0.21 9.81
N ARG A 67 -16.52 1.25 10.62
CA ARG A 67 -17.47 1.69 11.66
C ARG A 67 -18.78 2.21 11.08
N TYR A 68 -18.72 2.98 9.99
CA TYR A 68 -19.91 3.46 9.30
C TYR A 68 -20.76 2.30 8.77
N LYS A 69 -20.13 1.33 8.10
CA LYS A 69 -20.80 0.12 7.61
C LYS A 69 -21.50 -0.64 8.74
N HIS A 70 -20.82 -0.85 9.86
CA HIS A 70 -21.40 -1.55 11.01
C HIS A 70 -22.58 -0.77 11.61
N GLY A 71 -22.49 0.55 11.67
CA GLY A 71 -23.59 1.42 12.08
C GLY A 71 -24.82 1.26 11.18
N LEU A 72 -24.62 1.23 9.86
CA LEU A 72 -25.70 1.01 8.89
C LEU A 72 -26.37 -0.36 9.10
N GLU A 73 -25.58 -1.43 9.22
CA GLU A 73 -26.10 -2.79 9.47
C GLU A 73 -26.96 -2.83 10.73
N HIS A 74 -26.50 -2.19 11.82
CA HIS A 74 -27.25 -2.08 13.06
C HIS A 74 -28.54 -1.28 12.91
N THR A 75 -28.52 -0.13 12.22
CA THR A 75 -29.73 0.66 11.97
C THR A 75 -30.75 -0.09 11.13
N ASN A 76 -30.29 -0.84 10.13
CA ASN A 76 -31.17 -1.61 9.25
C ASN A 76 -31.80 -2.81 9.98
N PHE A 77 -31.04 -3.45 10.88
CA PHE A 77 -31.55 -4.50 11.75
C PHE A 77 -32.66 -3.98 12.68
N ILE A 78 -32.48 -2.80 13.29
CA ILE A 78 -33.48 -2.20 14.19
C ILE A 78 -34.73 -1.74 13.43
N MET A 79 -34.55 -1.13 12.25
CA MET A 79 -35.68 -0.59 11.49
C MET A 79 -36.44 -1.65 10.67
N GLY A 80 -35.97 -2.90 10.63
CA GLY A 80 -36.62 -3.97 9.84
C GLY A 80 -36.59 -3.70 8.34
N THR A 81 -35.77 -2.76 7.87
CA THR A 81 -35.77 -2.28 6.50
C THR A 81 -34.81 -3.09 5.63
N TYR A 82 -35.11 -4.39 5.44
CA TYR A 82 -34.62 -5.21 4.33
C TYR A 82 -35.58 -6.37 3.96
N ASP A 83 -36.87 -6.27 4.31
CA ASP A 83 -37.91 -7.15 3.75
C ASP A 83 -38.59 -6.47 2.54
N ILE A 84 -37.84 -6.27 1.45
CA ILE A 84 -38.36 -6.20 0.06
C ILE A 84 -37.32 -6.79 -0.89
#